data_AF-A0A9D7E949-F1
#
_entry.id   AF-A0A9D7E949-F1
#
_cell.length_a   1.000
_cell.length_b   1.000
_cell.length_c   1.000
_cell.angle_alpha   90.00
_cell.angle_beta   90.00
_cell.angle_gamma   90.00
#
_symmetry.space_group_name_H-M   'P 1'
#
loop_
_entity.id
_entity.type
_entity.pdbx_description
1 polymer ?
#
loop_
_entity_poly.entity_id
_entity_poly.type
_entity_poly.pdbx_seq_one_letter_code
_entity_poly.pdbx_strand_id
1 'polypeptide(L)'
;MTTSWYAALNYLNGPNEAAGRINVTSSTPNIGYGPLEVRGVDLNGYRRFVCGIDTFVVYDPGASQQFACPNGGTAKQLTTQRILHKDGNIMTSTERVMPQGMTYHPTHGHTHYDQWGIFSLRVQEAGVSDPRQWPIVNEGYKLGFCLMDYHSCNAAAANHHCKDDNTVYNAGTTLHGPDFPNLGLGGSYGCSMIRQGISSGYTDVYSEYLDGMWIDIPSGTCNGDYWIVMEADPLDMVVESDEENNWTAVPYTLTQQPASAAQARITCDVQAFVCPGARFA
;
A
#
# COMPACT_ATOMS: atom_id res chain seq x y z
N MET A 1 -1.75 5.74 -8.81
CA MET A 1 -0.99 4.51 -9.15
C MET A 1 -2.03 3.45 -9.38
N THR A 2 -1.82 2.17 -9.12
CA THR A 2 -2.93 1.24 -8.91
C THR A 2 -2.46 -0.01 -8.17
N THR A 3 -3.35 -0.92 -7.81
CA THR A 3 -3.03 -2.24 -7.24
C THR A 3 -3.66 -3.35 -8.08
N SER A 4 -2.90 -4.39 -8.39
CA SER A 4 -3.29 -5.40 -9.38
C SER A 4 -4.21 -6.48 -8.82
N TRP A 5 -5.45 -6.56 -9.35
CA TRP A 5 -6.35 -7.68 -9.03
C TRP A 5 -5.79 -9.01 -9.53
N TYR A 6 -5.08 -9.01 -10.66
CA TYR A 6 -4.56 -10.24 -11.25
C TYR A 6 -3.46 -10.82 -10.38
N ALA A 7 -2.56 -9.97 -9.87
CA ALA A 7 -1.49 -10.40 -8.98
C ALA A 7 -2.06 -10.94 -7.66
N ALA A 8 -3.09 -10.29 -7.11
CA ALA A 8 -3.75 -10.71 -5.87
C ALA A 8 -4.30 -12.15 -5.94
N LEU A 9 -4.67 -12.63 -7.14
CA LEU A 9 -5.28 -13.95 -7.35
C LEU A 9 -4.41 -14.98 -8.10
N ASN A 10 -3.28 -14.58 -8.69
CA ASN A 10 -2.54 -15.46 -9.60
C ASN A 10 -1.03 -15.43 -9.40
N TYR A 11 -0.48 -14.44 -8.71
CA TYR A 11 0.98 -14.34 -8.56
C TYR A 11 1.50 -15.50 -7.72
N LEU A 12 2.45 -16.27 -8.29
CA LEU A 12 3.01 -17.49 -7.68
C LEU A 12 1.96 -18.52 -7.23
N ASN A 13 0.80 -18.56 -7.90
CA ASN A 13 -0.35 -19.42 -7.59
C ASN A 13 -1.04 -19.12 -6.24
N GLY A 14 -0.80 -17.95 -5.64
CA GLY A 14 -1.53 -17.47 -4.48
C GLY A 14 -2.91 -16.92 -4.82
N PRO A 15 -3.75 -16.55 -3.82
CA PRO A 15 -3.41 -16.47 -2.40
C PRO A 15 -3.64 -17.80 -1.67
N ASN A 16 -2.69 -18.18 -0.81
CA ASN A 16 -2.76 -19.39 -0.01
C ASN A 16 -3.51 -19.17 1.31
N GLU A 17 -4.52 -19.99 1.56
CA GLU A 17 -5.26 -20.05 2.82
C GLU A 17 -4.66 -21.10 3.76
N ALA A 18 -4.70 -20.81 5.05
CA ALA A 18 -4.57 -21.77 6.15
C ALA A 18 -5.62 -21.47 7.23
N ALA A 19 -5.81 -22.39 8.18
CA ALA A 19 -6.69 -22.12 9.31
C ALA A 19 -6.24 -20.85 10.07
N GLY A 20 -7.13 -19.87 10.19
CA GLY A 20 -6.86 -18.59 10.86
C GLY A 20 -6.07 -17.59 10.03
N ARG A 21 -5.79 -17.83 8.73
CA ARG A 21 -4.97 -16.92 7.92
C ARG A 21 -5.19 -17.06 6.41
N ILE A 22 -5.11 -15.93 5.70
CA ILE A 22 -4.88 -15.90 4.25
C ILE A 22 -3.59 -15.14 3.96
N ASN A 23 -2.69 -15.71 3.17
CA ASN A 23 -1.50 -15.02 2.69
C ASN A 23 -1.82 -14.36 1.36
N VAL A 24 -1.42 -13.12 1.18
CA VAL A 24 -1.83 -12.29 0.04
C VAL A 24 -0.63 -11.70 -0.67
N THR A 25 -0.69 -11.63 -1.99
CA THR A 25 0.30 -10.88 -2.78
C THR A 25 -0.27 -9.51 -3.11
N SER A 26 0.53 -8.47 -2.92
CA SER A 26 0.24 -7.14 -3.45
C SER A 26 1.19 -6.82 -4.58
N SER A 27 0.67 -6.26 -5.67
CA SER A 27 1.48 -5.66 -6.72
C SER A 27 0.96 -4.26 -6.99
N THR A 28 1.85 -3.28 -6.96
CA THR A 28 1.56 -1.86 -7.20
C THR A 28 2.18 -1.41 -8.52
N PRO A 29 1.44 -1.49 -9.64
CA PRO A 29 1.85 -0.88 -10.90
C PRO A 29 1.84 0.64 -10.85
N ASN A 30 2.90 1.27 -11.34
CA ASN A 30 2.88 2.67 -11.73
C ASN A 30 2.47 2.79 -13.20
N ILE A 31 1.17 3.01 -13.41
CA ILE A 31 0.59 3.26 -14.73
C ILE A 31 0.61 4.73 -15.16
N GLY A 32 1.16 5.62 -14.33
CA GLY A 32 1.23 7.05 -14.58
C GLY A 32 2.41 7.46 -15.48
N TYR A 33 2.46 8.76 -15.79
CA TYR A 33 3.47 9.34 -16.68
C TYR A 33 4.82 9.60 -16.02
N GLY A 34 4.87 9.73 -14.69
CA GLY A 34 6.07 10.05 -13.93
C GLY A 34 6.39 8.95 -12.92
N PRO A 35 7.61 8.94 -12.36
CA PRO A 35 7.94 8.02 -11.28
C PRO A 35 7.23 8.41 -9.98
N LEU A 36 6.90 7.41 -9.17
CA LEU A 36 6.48 7.58 -7.78
C LEU A 36 7.72 7.71 -6.89
N GLU A 37 8.51 8.78 -7.10
CA GLU A 37 9.78 8.97 -6.41
C GLU A 37 9.58 9.51 -4.99
N VAL A 38 10.01 8.72 -4.01
CA VAL A 38 10.05 9.11 -2.60
C VAL A 38 11.47 9.11 -2.08
N ARG A 39 11.82 10.11 -1.29
CA ARG A 39 13.19 10.39 -0.85
C ARG A 39 13.25 10.51 0.66
N GLY A 40 14.21 9.83 1.27
CA GLY A 40 14.60 10.08 2.66
C GLY A 40 15.59 11.23 2.78
N VAL A 41 16.32 11.54 1.71
CA VAL A 41 17.24 12.68 1.56
C VAL A 41 16.78 13.53 0.38
N ASP A 42 16.46 14.79 0.64
CA ASP A 42 16.02 15.72 -0.40
C ASP A 42 17.12 16.05 -1.41
N LEU A 43 16.79 16.74 -2.49
CA LEU A 43 17.75 17.08 -3.55
C LEU A 43 18.92 17.98 -3.07
N ASN A 44 18.75 18.65 -1.93
CA ASN A 44 19.76 19.50 -1.32
C ASN A 44 20.63 18.76 -0.29
N GLY A 45 20.40 17.46 -0.08
CA GLY A 45 21.19 16.63 0.84
C GLY A 45 20.70 16.63 2.28
N TYR A 46 19.47 17.10 2.55
CA TYR A 46 18.92 17.18 3.89
C TYR A 46 17.92 16.06 4.18
N ARG A 47 17.99 15.56 5.41
CA ARG A 47 17.02 14.64 6.02
C ARG A 47 16.15 15.42 7.01
N ARG A 48 14.88 15.03 7.13
CA ARG A 48 13.92 15.66 8.04
C ARG A 48 13.45 14.64 9.07
N PHE A 49 13.38 15.04 10.32
CA PHE A 49 12.93 14.19 11.42
C PHE A 49 11.91 14.91 12.27
N VAL A 50 10.92 14.18 12.76
CA VAL A 50 9.96 14.66 13.76
C VAL A 50 10.27 14.00 15.09
N CYS A 51 10.29 14.81 16.14
CA CYS A 51 10.44 14.41 17.53
C CYS A 51 9.32 15.05 18.34
N GLY A 52 8.25 14.29 18.61
CA GLY A 52 7.03 14.85 19.17
C GLY A 52 6.38 15.82 18.18
N ILE A 53 6.36 17.12 18.52
CA ILE A 53 5.83 18.19 17.66
C ILE A 53 6.92 18.97 16.92
N ASP A 54 8.19 18.75 17.28
CA ASP A 54 9.31 19.50 16.73
C ASP A 54 9.84 18.82 15.46
N THR A 55 10.20 19.62 14.46
CA THR A 55 10.81 19.15 13.22
C THR A 55 12.27 19.59 13.15
N PHE A 56 13.17 18.64 12.89
CA PHE A 56 14.60 18.84 12.75
C PHE A 56 15.04 18.55 11.32
N VAL A 57 15.93 19.40 10.79
CA VAL A 57 16.51 19.25 9.46
C VAL A 57 18.02 19.08 9.61
N VAL A 58 18.56 17.98 9.08
CA VAL A 58 19.97 17.60 9.23
C VAL A 58 20.59 17.41 7.86
N TYR A 59 21.74 18.03 7.63
CA TYR A 59 22.52 17.79 6.43
C TYR A 59 23.26 16.45 6.55
N ASP A 60 22.78 15.44 5.83
CA ASP A 60 23.34 14.09 5.80
C ASP A 60 23.04 13.46 4.43
N PRO A 61 23.74 13.90 3.37
CA PRO A 61 23.44 13.52 1.99
C PRO A 61 23.65 12.03 1.71
N GLY A 62 24.47 11.36 2.52
CA GLY A 62 24.73 9.93 2.43
C GLY A 62 23.79 9.06 3.27
N ALA A 63 22.84 9.67 4.00
CA ALA A 63 21.98 8.99 4.96
C ALA A 63 22.75 8.08 5.94
N SER A 64 23.93 8.51 6.35
CA SER A 64 24.90 7.72 7.10
C SER A 64 24.79 7.89 8.61
N GLN A 65 24.11 8.95 9.05
CA GLN A 65 24.05 9.32 10.45
C GLN A 65 22.78 8.76 11.09
N GLN A 66 22.92 8.20 12.30
CA GLN A 66 21.74 7.99 13.15
C GLN A 66 21.34 9.33 13.77
N PHE A 67 20.04 9.62 13.75
CA PHE A 67 19.50 10.81 14.39
C PHE A 67 18.72 10.41 15.64
N ALA A 68 19.02 11.08 16.75
CA ALA A 68 18.31 10.92 18.02
C ALA A 68 17.66 12.24 18.41
N CYS A 69 16.46 12.17 18.97
CA CYS A 69 15.75 13.35 19.44
C CYS A 69 16.51 14.03 20.59
N PRO A 70 16.76 15.35 20.54
CA PRO A 70 17.56 16.05 21.57
C PRO A 70 17.05 15.91 23.00
N ASN A 71 15.74 15.71 23.20
CA ASN A 71 15.09 15.59 24.51
C ASN A 71 14.67 14.15 24.84
N GLY A 72 15.24 13.15 24.16
CA GLY A 72 14.73 11.78 24.18
C GLY A 72 13.44 11.62 23.38
N GLY A 73 12.95 10.38 23.28
CA GLY A 73 11.81 10.01 22.43
C GLY A 73 12.22 9.39 21.10
N THR A 74 11.22 9.00 20.31
CA THR A 74 11.43 8.31 19.03
C THR A 74 11.52 9.31 17.90
N ALA A 75 12.64 9.29 17.17
CA ALA A 75 12.78 10.06 15.94
C ALA A 75 12.04 9.36 14.81
N LYS A 76 11.11 10.06 14.15
CA LYS A 76 10.49 9.61 12.89
C LYS A 76 11.11 10.38 11.74
N GLN A 77 11.81 9.69 10.83
CA GLN A 77 12.28 10.33 9.60
C GLN A 77 11.07 10.62 8.70
N LEU A 78 10.93 11.85 8.22
CA LEU A 78 9.96 12.22 7.20
C LEU A 78 10.53 11.95 5.81
N THR A 79 9.61 11.73 4.87
CA THR A 79 9.96 11.56 3.47
C THR A 79 9.64 12.80 2.65
N THR A 80 10.17 12.86 1.44
CA THR A 80 9.89 13.91 0.47
C THR A 80 9.56 13.25 -0.87
N GLN A 81 8.44 13.63 -1.48
CA GLN A 81 8.13 13.20 -2.82
C GLN A 81 8.78 14.16 -3.81
N ARG A 82 9.41 13.61 -4.85
CA ARG A 82 9.86 14.40 -5.99
C ARG A 82 8.84 14.29 -7.12
N ILE A 83 8.31 15.42 -7.54
CA ILE A 83 7.31 15.52 -8.62
C ILE A 83 8.00 16.13 -9.83
N LEU A 84 7.95 15.42 -10.96
CA LEU A 84 8.50 15.91 -12.23
C LEU A 84 7.43 16.69 -12.99
N HIS A 85 7.80 17.85 -13.53
CA HIS A 85 6.95 18.69 -14.37
C HIS A 85 7.56 18.80 -15.76
N LYS A 86 6.72 18.70 -16.79
CA LYS A 86 7.14 18.84 -18.19
C LYS A 86 6.46 20.04 -18.83
N ASP A 87 7.25 21.07 -19.13
CA ASP A 87 6.78 22.27 -19.83
C ASP A 87 7.42 22.31 -21.23
N GLY A 88 6.69 21.79 -22.21
CA GLY A 88 7.20 21.58 -23.57
C GLY A 88 8.38 20.61 -23.58
N ASN A 89 9.57 21.12 -23.92
CA ASN A 89 10.82 20.33 -23.96
C ASN A 89 11.65 20.43 -22.67
N ILE A 90 11.17 21.16 -21.66
CA ILE A 90 11.89 21.37 -20.41
C ILE A 90 11.28 20.44 -19.35
N MET A 91 12.12 19.62 -18.72
CA MET A 91 11.78 18.89 -17.51
C MET A 91 12.26 19.66 -16.29
N THR A 92 11.37 19.97 -15.36
CA THR A 92 11.69 20.51 -14.05
C THR A 92 11.18 19.57 -12.95
N SER A 93 11.50 19.86 -11.69
CA SER A 93 10.96 19.08 -10.56
C SER A 93 10.76 19.92 -9.33
N THR A 94 9.74 19.59 -8.54
CA THR A 94 9.49 20.13 -7.21
C THR A 94 9.60 19.03 -6.16
N GLU A 95 9.89 19.41 -4.91
CA GLU A 95 9.91 18.49 -3.78
C GLU A 95 8.85 18.89 -2.75
N ARG A 96 8.10 17.89 -2.25
CA ARG A 96 7.07 18.07 -1.23
C ARG A 96 7.34 17.14 -0.06
N VAL A 97 7.43 17.69 1.15
CA VAL A 97 7.58 16.91 2.38
C VAL A 97 6.27 16.17 2.66
N MET A 98 6.37 14.90 3.04
CA MET A 98 5.24 14.05 3.41
C MET A 98 5.34 13.66 4.89
N PRO A 99 4.20 13.53 5.60
CA PRO A 99 4.17 13.09 6.99
C PRO A 99 4.45 11.59 7.16
N GLN A 100 4.35 10.80 6.10
CA GLN A 100 4.74 9.39 6.05
C GLN A 100 6.25 9.27 6.16
N GLY A 101 6.68 8.32 6.97
CA GLY A 101 8.08 8.15 7.28
C GLY A 101 8.78 7.14 6.39
N MET A 102 10.08 7.10 6.57
CA MET A 102 10.94 6.02 6.09
C MET A 102 11.52 5.30 7.29
N THR A 103 11.07 4.09 7.56
CA THR A 103 11.44 3.32 8.75
C THR A 103 12.33 2.15 8.37
N TYR A 104 13.49 2.01 9.03
CA TYR A 104 14.34 0.85 8.83
C TYR A 104 13.70 -0.40 9.44
N HIS A 105 13.58 -1.48 8.65
CA HIS A 105 13.00 -2.74 9.08
C HIS A 105 14.10 -3.80 9.28
N PRO A 106 14.51 -4.11 10.53
CA PRO A 106 15.65 -4.97 10.82
C PRO A 106 15.55 -6.38 10.23
N THR A 107 14.35 -6.96 10.20
CA THR A 107 14.12 -8.32 9.64
C THR A 107 14.33 -8.38 8.12
N HIS A 108 14.19 -7.26 7.41
CA HIS A 108 14.33 -7.20 5.95
C HIS A 108 15.62 -6.50 5.51
N GLY A 109 16.40 -5.97 6.45
CA GLY A 109 17.69 -5.33 6.18
C GLY A 109 17.62 -4.03 5.39
N HIS A 110 16.43 -3.45 5.20
CA HIS A 110 16.22 -2.25 4.39
C HIS A 110 15.13 -1.32 4.94
N THR A 111 14.94 -0.16 4.29
CA THR A 111 14.01 0.89 4.72
C THR A 111 12.67 0.75 3.99
N HIS A 112 11.57 0.96 4.71
CA HIS A 112 10.20 0.98 4.19
C HIS A 112 9.65 2.40 4.20
N TYR A 113 8.87 2.74 3.18
CA TYR A 113 7.89 3.81 3.28
C TYR A 113 6.74 3.35 4.17
N ASP A 114 6.40 4.15 5.18
CA ASP A 114 5.34 3.82 6.13
C ASP A 114 3.95 3.96 5.49
N GLN A 115 3.04 3.01 5.75
CA GLN A 115 1.63 3.07 5.33
C GLN A 115 1.43 3.19 3.81
N TRP A 116 2.26 2.49 3.03
CA TRP A 116 2.12 2.38 1.58
C TRP A 116 0.86 1.64 1.14
N GLY A 117 0.36 0.66 1.90
CA GLY A 117 -0.85 -0.03 1.52
C GLY A 117 -1.52 -0.79 2.64
N ILE A 118 -2.81 -1.07 2.45
CA ILE A 118 -3.64 -1.93 3.30
C ILE A 118 -4.23 -3.05 2.46
N PHE A 119 -4.51 -4.16 3.12
CA PHE A 119 -5.24 -5.27 2.52
C PHE A 119 -6.14 -5.88 3.58
N SER A 120 -7.39 -6.13 3.19
CA SER A 120 -8.47 -6.50 4.10
C SER A 120 -9.32 -7.62 3.52
N LEU A 121 -9.89 -8.43 4.40
CA LEU A 121 -10.96 -9.36 4.05
C LEU A 121 -12.29 -8.71 4.41
N ARG A 122 -13.22 -8.67 3.47
CA ARG A 122 -14.51 -7.97 3.62
C ARG A 122 -15.68 -8.84 3.20
N VAL A 123 -16.86 -8.54 3.73
CA VAL A 123 -18.13 -9.14 3.31
C VAL A 123 -18.86 -8.15 2.42
N GLN A 124 -19.24 -8.56 1.22
CA GLN A 124 -19.97 -7.68 0.30
C GLN A 124 -21.30 -7.21 0.91
N GLU A 125 -21.54 -5.90 0.88
CA GLU A 125 -22.77 -5.30 1.38
C GLU A 125 -23.67 -4.85 0.22
N ALA A 126 -24.91 -5.35 0.20
CA ALA A 126 -25.87 -5.01 -0.84
C ALA A 126 -26.23 -3.51 -0.79
N GLY A 127 -26.14 -2.85 -1.94
CA GLY A 127 -26.42 -1.41 -2.05
C GLY A 127 -25.22 -0.50 -1.80
N VAL A 128 -24.08 -1.04 -1.38
CA VAL A 128 -22.81 -0.31 -1.25
C VAL A 128 -21.93 -0.61 -2.46
N SER A 129 -21.75 0.38 -3.34
CA SER A 129 -21.01 0.21 -4.59
C SER A 129 -19.50 0.18 -4.43
N ASP A 130 -18.97 0.88 -3.41
CA ASP A 130 -17.53 0.97 -3.15
C ASP A 130 -17.10 -0.17 -2.19
N PRO A 131 -16.28 -1.15 -2.66
CA PRO A 131 -15.82 -2.25 -1.84
C PRO A 131 -15.02 -1.82 -0.60
N ARG A 132 -14.42 -0.63 -0.61
CA ARG A 132 -13.68 -0.06 0.53
C ARG A 132 -14.59 0.38 1.67
N GLN A 133 -15.90 0.41 1.45
CA GLN A 133 -16.91 0.70 2.48
C GLN A 133 -17.56 -0.56 3.04
N TRP A 134 -17.30 -1.74 2.45
CA TRP A 134 -17.88 -2.99 2.94
C TRP A 134 -17.36 -3.37 4.33
N PRO A 135 -18.18 -4.07 5.15
CA PRO A 135 -17.79 -4.56 6.46
C PRO A 135 -16.48 -5.35 6.42
N ILE A 136 -15.53 -4.92 7.26
CA ILE A 136 -14.23 -5.56 7.41
C ILE A 136 -14.37 -6.76 8.34
N VAL A 137 -13.97 -7.94 7.88
CA VAL A 137 -13.76 -9.12 8.72
C VAL A 137 -12.46 -8.95 9.50
N ASN A 138 -11.37 -8.63 8.78
CA ASN A 138 -10.11 -8.21 9.37
C ASN A 138 -9.20 -7.52 8.34
N GLU A 139 -8.14 -6.86 8.82
CA GLU A 139 -7.11 -6.20 8.02
C GLU A 139 -5.73 -6.84 8.27
N GLY A 140 -4.84 -6.75 7.28
CA GLY A 140 -3.45 -7.14 7.38
C GLY A 140 -2.60 -6.17 8.19
N TYR A 141 -1.45 -6.65 8.67
CA TYR A 141 -0.59 -5.88 9.58
C TYR A 141 0.58 -5.17 8.88
N LYS A 142 0.91 -5.55 7.65
CA LYS A 142 2.04 -4.97 6.91
C LYS A 142 1.59 -3.76 6.12
N LEU A 143 1.84 -2.60 6.71
CA LEU A 143 1.48 -1.31 6.13
C LEU A 143 2.66 -0.65 5.40
N GLY A 144 3.90 -1.03 5.72
CA GLY A 144 5.11 -0.41 5.18
C GLY A 144 5.86 -1.30 4.19
N PHE A 145 6.34 -0.70 3.11
CA PHE A 145 7.04 -1.39 2.03
C PHE A 145 8.21 -0.55 1.51
N CYS A 146 9.29 -1.21 1.08
CA CYS A 146 10.26 -0.55 0.22
C CYS A 146 9.60 -0.28 -1.14
N LEU A 147 9.84 0.89 -1.74
CA LEU A 147 9.35 1.17 -3.09
C LEU A 147 10.46 0.90 -4.11
N MET A 148 10.26 -0.07 -4.99
CA MET A 148 11.26 -0.45 -5.97
C MET A 148 10.71 -0.86 -7.34
N ASP A 149 11.60 -0.82 -8.33
CA ASP A 149 11.34 -1.38 -9.65
C ASP A 149 11.52 -2.90 -9.61
N TYR A 150 10.47 -3.64 -9.27
CA TYR A 150 10.52 -5.09 -9.16
C TYR A 150 10.37 -5.80 -10.51
N HIS A 151 9.31 -5.49 -11.26
CA HIS A 151 9.09 -5.97 -12.62
C HIS A 151 8.63 -4.84 -13.53
N SER A 152 9.17 -4.76 -14.75
CA SER A 152 8.59 -3.93 -15.79
C SER A 152 7.22 -4.51 -16.21
N CYS A 153 6.27 -3.66 -16.61
CA CYS A 153 4.99 -4.07 -17.20
C CYS A 153 5.13 -4.91 -18.49
N ASN A 154 6.33 -4.97 -19.08
CA ASN A 154 6.65 -5.84 -20.22
C ASN A 154 7.15 -7.24 -19.80
N ALA A 155 7.45 -7.44 -18.52
CA ALA A 155 7.97 -8.71 -18.04
C ALA A 155 6.85 -9.73 -17.96
N ALA A 156 7.13 -10.97 -18.37
CA ALA A 156 6.18 -12.08 -18.24
C ALA A 156 5.72 -12.30 -16.79
N ALA A 157 6.59 -12.01 -15.81
CA ALA A 157 6.29 -12.10 -14.39
C ALA A 157 5.31 -11.03 -13.87
N ALA A 158 5.06 -9.96 -14.63
CA ALA A 158 4.06 -8.93 -14.34
C ALA A 158 2.91 -8.94 -15.37
N ASN A 159 2.73 -10.03 -16.09
CA ASN A 159 1.67 -10.14 -17.09
C ASN A 159 0.30 -9.93 -16.43
N HIS A 160 -0.54 -9.09 -17.05
CA HIS A 160 -1.84 -8.64 -16.52
C HIS A 160 -1.81 -7.84 -15.22
N HIS A 161 -0.64 -7.45 -14.69
CA HIS A 161 -0.60 -6.59 -13.51
C HIS A 161 -0.91 -5.14 -13.86
N CYS A 162 -0.29 -4.63 -14.91
CA CYS A 162 -0.49 -3.27 -15.38
C CYS A 162 -1.73 -3.23 -16.26
N LYS A 163 -2.79 -2.60 -15.77
CA LYS A 163 -4.06 -2.42 -16.48
C LYS A 163 -4.49 -0.97 -16.38
N ASP A 164 -5.22 -0.48 -17.39
CA ASP A 164 -5.86 0.84 -17.36
C ASP A 164 -6.90 0.96 -16.24
N ASP A 165 -7.56 -0.14 -15.90
CA ASP A 165 -8.48 -0.26 -14.78
C ASP A 165 -8.21 -1.56 -14.01
N ASN A 166 -7.80 -1.42 -12.75
CA ASN A 166 -7.69 -2.52 -11.80
C ASN A 166 -8.76 -2.44 -10.68
N THR A 167 -9.62 -1.43 -10.68
CA THR A 167 -10.67 -1.25 -9.67
C THR A 167 -11.84 -2.21 -9.88
N VAL A 168 -12.01 -2.70 -11.12
CA VAL A 168 -13.02 -3.69 -11.48
C VAL A 168 -12.39 -5.06 -11.76
N TYR A 169 -12.78 -6.06 -10.97
CA TYR A 169 -12.34 -7.45 -11.14
C TYR A 169 -12.66 -7.99 -12.54
N ASN A 170 -11.71 -8.71 -13.15
CA ASN A 170 -11.78 -9.24 -14.54
C ASN A 170 -11.94 -8.18 -15.64
N ALA A 171 -11.79 -6.89 -15.32
CA ALA A 171 -11.79 -5.81 -16.29
C ALA A 171 -10.37 -5.31 -16.60
N GLY A 172 -10.33 -4.19 -17.31
CA GLY A 172 -9.12 -3.48 -17.72
C GLY A 172 -8.39 -4.13 -18.88
N THR A 173 -7.87 -3.28 -19.77
CA THR A 173 -6.92 -3.64 -20.82
C THR A 173 -5.52 -3.74 -20.23
N THR A 174 -4.82 -4.84 -20.48
CA THR A 174 -3.40 -4.94 -20.08
C THR A 174 -2.57 -3.91 -20.84
N LEU A 175 -1.77 -3.15 -20.10
CA LEU A 175 -0.85 -2.15 -20.63
C LEU A 175 0.56 -2.74 -20.79
N HIS A 176 1.22 -2.36 -21.88
CA HIS A 176 2.58 -2.76 -22.21
C HIS A 176 3.42 -1.54 -22.63
N GLY A 177 4.67 -1.77 -23.01
CA GLY A 177 5.67 -0.73 -23.28
C GLY A 177 5.17 0.45 -24.13
N PRO A 178 4.47 0.22 -25.27
CA PRO A 178 3.93 1.30 -26.09
C PRO A 178 2.91 2.21 -25.36
N ASP A 179 2.24 1.70 -24.33
CA ASP A 179 1.25 2.43 -23.54
C ASP A 179 1.89 3.33 -22.47
N PHE A 180 3.21 3.24 -22.27
CA PHE A 180 3.98 4.06 -21.34
C PHE A 180 4.91 5.02 -22.09
N PRO A 181 4.47 6.26 -22.39
CA PRO A 181 5.30 7.24 -23.11
C PRO A 181 6.64 7.55 -22.45
N ASN A 182 6.70 7.37 -21.13
CA ASN A 182 7.87 7.62 -20.30
C ASN A 182 8.37 6.33 -19.61
N LEU A 183 8.24 5.17 -20.28
CA LEU A 183 8.67 3.88 -19.75
C LEU A 183 10.08 3.94 -19.12
N GLY A 184 10.18 3.59 -17.84
CA GLY A 184 11.43 3.59 -17.08
C GLY A 184 11.89 4.96 -16.58
N LEU A 185 11.10 6.02 -16.78
CA LEU A 185 11.39 7.33 -16.19
C LEU A 185 11.36 7.22 -14.66
N GLY A 186 12.44 7.66 -14.03
CA GLY A 186 12.76 7.42 -12.62
C GLY A 186 14.11 6.72 -12.47
N GLY A 187 14.39 5.73 -13.31
CA GLY A 187 15.59 4.90 -13.21
C GLY A 187 15.50 3.87 -12.09
N SER A 188 16.37 2.85 -12.14
CA SER A 188 16.26 1.66 -11.28
C SER A 188 16.19 2.00 -9.79
N TYR A 189 14.98 1.92 -9.24
CA TYR A 189 14.74 2.07 -7.82
C TYR A 189 15.01 0.76 -7.07
N GLY A 190 15.51 0.89 -5.86
CA GLY A 190 15.68 -0.19 -4.90
C GLY A 190 15.49 0.34 -3.49
N CYS A 191 15.69 -0.49 -2.47
CA CYS A 191 15.32 -0.20 -1.09
C CYS A 191 16.29 0.71 -0.31
N SER A 192 16.81 1.74 -0.97
CA SER A 192 17.74 2.71 -0.37
C SER A 192 17.02 3.64 0.61
N MET A 193 17.74 4.12 1.62
CA MET A 193 17.25 5.16 2.54
C MET A 193 17.37 6.58 1.99
N ILE A 194 18.06 6.75 0.85
CA ILE A 194 18.19 8.05 0.16
C ILE A 194 16.98 8.29 -0.73
N ARG A 195 16.63 7.30 -1.56
CA ARG A 195 15.61 7.38 -2.60
C ARG A 195 15.05 5.99 -2.90
N GLN A 196 13.74 5.91 -2.99
CA GLN A 196 12.93 4.76 -3.41
C GLN A 196 11.91 5.24 -4.43
N GLY A 197 11.22 4.31 -5.08
CA GLY A 197 10.12 4.64 -5.95
C GLY A 197 9.77 3.54 -6.92
N ILE A 198 8.79 3.84 -7.77
CA ILE A 198 8.37 2.96 -8.85
C ILE A 198 8.40 3.78 -10.14
N SER A 199 9.22 3.37 -11.09
CA SER A 199 9.36 4.01 -12.39
C SER A 199 8.06 3.87 -13.20
N SER A 200 7.80 4.81 -14.11
CA SER A 200 6.64 4.71 -15.02
C SER A 200 6.73 3.41 -15.84
N GLY A 201 5.66 2.60 -15.85
CA GLY A 201 5.61 1.29 -16.52
C GLY A 201 6.36 0.17 -15.79
N TYR A 202 6.55 0.32 -14.47
CA TYR A 202 7.06 -0.71 -13.57
C TYR A 202 6.04 -1.04 -12.47
N THR A 203 6.24 -2.19 -11.85
CA THR A 203 5.49 -2.68 -10.71
C THR A 203 6.44 -2.92 -9.55
N ASP A 204 5.95 -2.66 -8.35
CA ASP A 204 6.50 -3.21 -7.12
C ASP A 204 5.65 -4.41 -6.69
N VAL A 205 6.27 -5.50 -6.23
CA VAL A 205 5.56 -6.75 -5.91
C VAL A 205 6.04 -7.29 -4.57
N TYR A 206 5.10 -7.44 -3.65
CA TYR A 206 5.29 -8.12 -2.38
C TYR A 206 4.47 -9.40 -2.36
N SER A 207 5.16 -10.53 -2.48
CA SER A 207 4.51 -11.84 -2.53
C SER A 207 4.04 -12.30 -1.16
N GLU A 208 3.03 -13.16 -1.18
CA GLU A 208 2.47 -13.84 0.00
C GLU A 208 3.49 -14.62 0.86
N TYR A 209 4.69 -14.91 0.34
CA TYR A 209 5.75 -15.61 1.05
C TYR A 209 6.62 -14.68 1.91
N LEU A 210 6.42 -13.37 1.81
CA LEU A 210 7.14 -12.39 2.60
C LEU A 210 6.49 -12.22 3.98
N ASP A 211 7.33 -11.99 4.99
CA ASP A 211 6.86 -11.70 6.33
C ASP A 211 5.92 -10.48 6.34
N GLY A 212 4.81 -10.61 7.06
CA GLY A 212 3.70 -9.67 7.15
C GLY A 212 2.68 -9.70 6.00
N MET A 213 2.87 -10.51 4.94
CA MET A 213 1.96 -10.56 3.79
C MET A 213 0.76 -11.49 4.01
N TRP A 214 -0.02 -11.22 5.06
CA TRP A 214 -1.21 -12.01 5.40
C TRP A 214 -2.28 -11.23 6.16
N ILE A 215 -3.53 -11.69 6.05
CA ILE A 215 -4.67 -11.24 6.86
C ILE A 215 -4.95 -12.37 7.84
N ASP A 216 -4.93 -12.06 9.14
CA ASP A 216 -5.37 -13.04 10.14
C ASP A 216 -6.89 -13.16 10.09
N ILE A 217 -7.39 -14.39 10.12
CA ILE A 217 -8.82 -14.68 10.09
C ILE A 217 -9.31 -14.85 11.53
N PRO A 218 -10.23 -14.00 12.02
CA PRO A 218 -10.74 -14.10 13.38
C PRO A 218 -11.32 -15.49 13.67
N SER A 219 -11.09 -15.98 14.88
CA SER A 219 -11.69 -17.24 15.33
C SER A 219 -13.22 -17.15 15.25
N GLY A 220 -13.86 -18.17 14.67
CA GLY A 220 -15.30 -18.19 14.44
C GLY A 220 -15.74 -17.73 13.05
N THR A 221 -14.82 -17.22 12.21
CA THR A 221 -15.12 -16.91 10.81
C THR A 221 -15.40 -18.21 10.05
N CYS A 222 -16.57 -18.29 9.40
CA CYS A 222 -16.97 -19.48 8.65
C CYS A 222 -16.35 -19.49 7.24
N ASN A 223 -16.17 -20.69 6.69
CA ASN A 223 -15.98 -20.86 5.24
C ASN A 223 -17.16 -20.23 4.48
N GLY A 224 -16.89 -19.64 3.33
CA GLY A 224 -17.88 -18.90 2.55
C GLY A 224 -17.24 -17.88 1.61
N ASP A 225 -18.08 -17.09 0.96
CA ASP A 225 -17.66 -16.10 -0.03
C ASP A 225 -17.40 -14.74 0.62
N TYR A 226 -16.22 -14.20 0.33
CA TYR A 226 -15.69 -12.94 0.83
C TYR A 226 -15.01 -12.18 -0.31
N TRP A 227 -14.48 -11.02 0.00
CA TRP A 227 -13.69 -10.22 -0.91
C TRP A 227 -12.38 -9.81 -0.26
N ILE A 228 -11.28 -9.93 -0.99
CA ILE A 228 -10.01 -9.31 -0.62
C ILE A 228 -9.99 -7.92 -1.24
N VAL A 229 -9.87 -6.89 -0.41
CA VAL A 229 -9.78 -5.49 -0.85
C VAL A 229 -8.42 -4.96 -0.48
N MET A 230 -7.69 -4.43 -1.48
CA MET A 230 -6.37 -3.84 -1.31
C MET A 230 -6.38 -2.39 -1.74
N GLU A 231 -5.66 -1.55 -1.02
CA GLU A 231 -5.52 -0.12 -1.31
C GLU A 231 -4.05 0.25 -1.19
N ALA A 232 -3.51 0.93 -2.19
CA ALA A 232 -2.23 1.62 -2.14
C ALA A 232 -2.48 3.08 -1.74
N ASP A 233 -1.53 3.68 -1.03
CA ASP A 233 -1.65 5.03 -0.47
C ASP A 233 -3.03 5.36 0.13
N PRO A 234 -3.51 4.57 1.12
CA PRO A 234 -4.84 4.74 1.70
C PRO A 234 -5.03 6.07 2.46
N LEU A 235 -3.95 6.83 2.65
CA LEU A 235 -3.98 8.14 3.30
C LEU A 235 -4.00 9.31 2.31
N ASP A 236 -3.95 9.04 1.00
CA ASP A 236 -4.00 10.03 -0.08
C ASP A 236 -2.89 11.10 0.06
N MET A 237 -1.63 10.62 0.10
CA MET A 237 -0.47 11.42 0.51
C MET A 237 0.58 11.55 -0.57
N VAL A 238 0.71 10.55 -1.43
CA VAL A 238 1.57 10.53 -2.60
C VAL A 238 0.81 11.25 -3.70
N VAL A 239 1.39 12.29 -4.30
CA VAL A 239 0.74 12.99 -5.41
C VAL A 239 0.82 12.15 -6.67
N GLU A 240 -0.32 11.90 -7.29
CA GLU A 240 -0.45 11.08 -8.48
C GLU A 240 -1.22 11.78 -9.59
N SER A 241 -1.31 11.13 -10.76
CA SER A 241 -2.15 11.62 -11.86
C SER A 241 -3.63 11.28 -11.70
N ASP A 242 -3.93 10.27 -10.88
CA ASP A 242 -5.26 9.76 -10.59
C ASP A 242 -5.21 9.14 -9.18
N GLU A 243 -6.02 9.69 -8.27
CA GLU A 243 -6.14 9.24 -6.87
C GLU A 243 -7.35 8.31 -6.66
N GLU A 244 -8.17 8.08 -7.69
CA GLU A 244 -9.42 7.32 -7.58
C GLU A 244 -9.23 5.82 -7.89
N ASN A 245 -8.07 5.43 -8.43
CA ASN A 245 -7.77 4.08 -8.92
C ASN A 245 -6.73 3.31 -8.09
N ASN A 246 -6.44 3.78 -6.88
CA ASN A 246 -5.45 3.20 -5.97
C ASN A 246 -5.92 1.95 -5.22
N TRP A 247 -6.95 1.27 -5.69
CA TRP A 247 -7.54 0.14 -4.98
C TRP A 247 -8.00 -0.96 -5.93
N THR A 248 -8.19 -2.16 -5.38
CA THR A 248 -8.82 -3.28 -6.06
C THR A 248 -9.61 -4.15 -5.10
N ALA A 249 -10.62 -4.84 -5.63
CA ALA A 249 -11.41 -5.82 -4.90
C ALA A 249 -11.52 -7.10 -5.72
N VAL A 250 -11.19 -8.24 -5.11
CA VAL A 250 -11.27 -9.56 -5.75
C VAL A 250 -12.09 -10.55 -4.93
N PRO A 251 -12.94 -11.38 -5.57
CA PRO A 251 -13.70 -12.38 -4.84
C PRO A 251 -12.76 -13.48 -4.30
N TYR A 252 -13.06 -13.97 -3.10
CA TYR A 252 -12.30 -15.06 -2.48
C TYR A 252 -13.21 -15.96 -1.63
N THR A 253 -13.10 -17.26 -1.81
CA THR A 253 -13.88 -18.24 -1.02
C THR A 253 -12.98 -18.88 0.03
N LEU A 254 -13.29 -18.66 1.31
CA LEU A 254 -12.63 -19.35 2.42
C LEU A 254 -13.09 -20.81 2.48
N THR A 255 -12.15 -21.75 2.60
CA THR A 255 -12.39 -23.20 2.57
C THR A 255 -11.69 -23.97 3.69
N GLN A 256 -10.73 -23.36 4.39
CA GLN A 256 -9.89 -24.03 5.38
C GLN A 256 -10.10 -23.50 6.81
N GLN A 257 -11.11 -22.66 7.03
CA GLN A 257 -11.42 -22.20 8.38
C GLN A 257 -12.07 -23.33 9.19
N PRO A 258 -11.70 -23.47 10.48
CA PRO A 258 -12.23 -24.54 11.31
C PRO A 258 -13.75 -24.46 11.36
N ALA A 259 -14.40 -25.62 11.20
CA ALA A 259 -15.84 -25.76 11.36
C ALA A 259 -16.22 -25.35 12.79
N SER A 260 -16.60 -24.10 12.94
CA SER A 260 -17.15 -23.55 14.17
C SER A 260 -18.63 -23.32 13.93
N ALA A 261 -19.45 -23.57 14.94
CA ALA A 261 -20.81 -23.06 14.93
C ALA A 261 -20.72 -21.54 14.78
N ALA A 262 -21.43 -20.95 13.82
CA ALA A 262 -21.45 -19.50 13.63
C ALA A 262 -21.79 -18.83 14.97
N GLN A 263 -20.82 -18.13 15.55
CA GLN A 263 -21.04 -17.33 16.75
C GLN A 263 -20.95 -15.86 16.36
N ALA A 264 -22.10 -15.23 16.17
CA ALA A 264 -22.17 -13.78 16.11
C ALA A 264 -21.96 -13.23 17.52
N ARG A 265 -20.78 -12.63 17.77
CA ARG A 265 -20.54 -11.88 19.00
C ARG A 265 -20.60 -10.39 18.69
N ILE A 266 -21.72 -9.76 19.01
CA ILE A 266 -21.83 -8.30 19.01
C ILE A 266 -21.11 -7.80 20.27
N THR A 267 -19.92 -7.23 20.11
CA THR A 267 -19.25 -6.47 21.17
C THR A 267 -19.48 -5.00 20.91
N CYS A 268 -20.28 -4.36 21.77
CA CYS A 268 -20.38 -2.91 21.81
C CYS A 268 -19.15 -2.37 22.57
N ASP A 269 -18.30 -1.65 21.86
CA ASP A 269 -17.13 -0.94 22.35
C ASP A 269 -17.48 0.38 23.06
N VAL A 270 -18.73 0.81 22.94
CA VAL A 270 -19.32 1.93 23.68
C VAL A 270 -20.46 1.44 24.56
N GLN A 271 -20.38 1.75 25.85
CA GLN A 271 -21.54 1.65 26.73
C GLN A 271 -22.62 2.57 26.17
N ALA A 272 -23.75 2.01 25.74
CA ALA A 272 -24.94 2.82 25.45
C ALA A 272 -25.37 3.52 26.74
N PHE A 273 -24.97 4.77 26.92
CA PHE A 273 -25.51 5.63 27.97
C PHE A 273 -26.96 5.93 27.62
N VAL A 274 -27.88 5.11 28.14
CA VAL A 274 -29.31 5.43 28.13
C VAL A 274 -29.57 6.37 29.29
N CYS A 275 -29.71 7.66 28.99
CA CYS A 275 -30.22 8.62 29.97
C CYS A 275 -31.62 8.18 30.44
N PRO A 276 -31.96 8.27 31.73
CA PRO A 276 -33.30 7.96 32.21
C PRO A 276 -34.32 8.89 31.53
N GLY A 277 -35.17 8.36 30.64
CA GLY A 277 -36.34 9.10 30.14
C GLY A 277 -36.76 8.89 28.68
N ALA A 278 -35.97 8.25 27.82
CA ALA A 278 -36.38 8.08 26.41
C ALA A 278 -37.29 6.85 26.25
N ARG A 279 -38.60 7.09 26.16
CA ARG A 279 -39.58 6.11 25.66
C ARG A 279 -39.66 6.24 24.13
N PHE A 280 -39.63 5.12 23.43
CA PHE A 280 -39.90 5.08 21.99
C PHE A 280 -41.41 5.04 21.74
N ALA A 281 -41.87 5.81 20.76
CA ALA A 281 -43.16 5.67 20.10
C ALA A 281 -42.97 4.86 18.81
#